data_AF-A0A3D1ZEW7-F1
#
_entry.id   AF-A0A3D1ZEW7-F1
#
_cell.length_a   1.000
_cell.length_b   1.000
_cell.length_c   1.000
_cell.angle_alpha   90.00
_cell.angle_beta   90.00
_cell.angle_gamma   90.00
#
_symmetry.space_group_name_H-M   'P 1'
#
loop_
_entity.id
_entity.type
_entity.pdbx_description
1 polymer ?
#
loop_
_entity_poly.entity_id
_entity_poly.type
_entity_poly.pdbx_seq_one_letter_code
_entity_poly.pdbx_strand_id
1 'polypeptide(L)'
;NTIGNLVDRTVIFASLVFGGVIDRFPGLKICLAHGGGYSCIGIGHMDCGRQVRPEARTHIETPPSECLRRFYSDTVTHDDSALKMLVDTTGAKCILFCTDWPADLRI
;
A
#
# COMPACT_ATOMS: atom_id res chain seq x y z
N ASN A 1 -13.31 9.76 9.26
CA ASN A 1 -13.69 9.38 7.88
C ASN A 1 -13.29 7.93 7.67
N THR A 2 -14.25 7.00 7.57
CA THR A 2 -13.99 5.54 7.55
C THR A 2 -13.68 4.98 6.17
N ILE A 3 -13.94 5.73 5.10
CA ILE A 3 -13.71 5.28 3.71
C ILE A 3 -12.59 6.10 3.08
N GLY A 4 -12.68 7.43 3.13
CA GLY A 4 -11.77 8.32 2.42
C GLY A 4 -10.32 8.17 2.85
N ASN A 5 -10.05 7.96 4.15
CA ASN A 5 -8.69 7.73 4.63
C ASN A 5 -8.04 6.53 3.94
N LEU A 6 -8.76 5.42 3.76
CA LEU A 6 -8.25 4.21 3.12
C LEU A 6 -8.12 4.38 1.60
N VAL A 7 -9.07 5.11 0.98
CA VAL A 7 -8.99 5.46 -0.45
C VAL A 7 -7.74 6.29 -0.72
N ASP A 8 -7.51 7.35 0.06
CA ASP A 8 -6.38 8.26 -0.13
C ASP A 8 -5.04 7.50 -0.08
N ARG A 9 -4.90 6.52 0.81
CA ARG A 9 -3.66 5.73 0.98
C ARG A 9 -3.40 4.90 -0.27
N THR A 10 -4.47 4.36 -0.83
CA THR A 10 -4.46 3.58 -2.08
C THR A 10 -4.13 4.46 -3.28
N VAL A 11 -4.69 5.67 -3.35
CA VAL A 11 -4.40 6.65 -4.41
C VAL A 11 -2.94 7.09 -4.33
N ILE A 12 -2.44 7.43 -3.14
CA ILE A 12 -1.03 7.80 -2.92
C ILE A 12 -0.10 6.67 -3.36
N PHE A 13 -0.38 5.43 -2.94
CA PHE A 13 0.38 4.25 -3.38
C PHE A 13 0.42 4.17 -4.91
N ALA A 14 -0.75 4.19 -5.56
CA ALA A 14 -0.86 4.09 -7.01
C ALA A 14 -0.12 5.24 -7.72
N SER A 15 -0.25 6.48 -7.24
CA SER A 15 0.44 7.63 -7.81
C SER A 15 1.96 7.51 -7.73
N LEU A 16 2.51 7.04 -6.60
CA LEU A 16 3.95 6.86 -6.43
C LEU A 16 4.49 5.71 -7.29
N VAL A 17 3.73 4.62 -7.38
CA VAL A 17 4.11 3.41 -8.11
C VAL A 17 4.00 3.62 -9.62
N PHE A 18 2.84 4.03 -10.13
CA PHE A 18 2.65 4.30 -11.56
C PHE A 18 3.36 5.57 -12.03
N GLY A 19 3.70 6.49 -11.13
CA GLY A 19 4.57 7.63 -11.42
C GLY A 19 6.07 7.28 -11.46
N GLY A 20 6.46 6.04 -11.15
CA GLY A 20 7.85 5.58 -11.21
C GLY A 20 8.74 6.07 -10.08
N VAL A 21 8.18 6.65 -9.02
CA VAL A 21 8.95 7.22 -7.90
C VAL A 21 9.69 6.11 -7.15
N ILE A 22 9.01 4.99 -6.94
CA ILE A 22 9.55 3.86 -6.18
C ILE A 22 10.71 3.18 -6.92
N ASP A 23 10.65 3.12 -8.25
CA ASP A 23 11.73 2.55 -9.07
C ASP A 23 12.91 3.52 -9.16
N ARG A 24 12.64 4.82 -9.30
CA ARG A 24 13.66 5.88 -9.36
C ARG A 24 14.45 6.04 -8.06
N PHE A 25 13.83 5.80 -6.91
CA PHE A 25 14.44 5.99 -5.60
C PHE A 25 14.42 4.69 -4.78
N PRO A 26 15.33 3.73 -5.06
CA PRO A 26 15.30 2.40 -4.46
C PRO A 26 15.38 2.40 -2.93
N GLY A 27 16.08 3.38 -2.35
CA GLY A 27 16.25 3.54 -0.90
C GLY A 27 15.14 4.33 -0.19
N LEU A 28 14.14 4.83 -0.92
CA LEU A 28 13.03 5.58 -0.33
C LEU A 28 12.16 4.65 0.52
N LYS A 29 11.92 5.04 1.78
CA LYS A 29 11.06 4.32 2.72
C LYS A 29 9.80 5.13 2.97
N ILE A 30 8.65 4.54 2.71
CA ILE A 30 7.34 5.17 2.88
C ILE A 30 6.49 4.25 3.76
N CYS A 31 5.82 4.83 4.75
CA CYS A 31 4.84 4.13 5.57
C CYS A 31 3.44 4.61 5.17
N LEU A 32 2.56 3.68 4.81
CA LEU A 32 1.15 3.97 4.57
C LEU A 32 0.35 3.67 5.85
N ALA A 33 -0.28 4.70 6.40
CA ALA A 33 -1.12 4.55 7.57
C ALA A 33 -2.37 3.70 7.30
N HIS A 34 -3.05 3.26 8.36
CA HIS A 34 -4.32 2.54 8.31
C HIS A 34 -4.21 1.24 7.49
N GLY A 35 -3.18 0.45 7.77
CA GLY A 35 -2.91 -0.83 7.09
C GLY A 35 -2.60 -0.71 5.59
N GLY A 36 -2.21 0.48 5.12
CA GLY A 36 -2.01 0.73 3.69
C GLY A 36 -3.28 0.95 2.88
N GLY A 37 -4.42 1.15 3.55
CA GLY A 37 -5.72 1.33 2.91
C GLY A 37 -6.17 0.11 2.11
N TYR A 38 -6.78 0.34 0.95
CA TYR A 38 -7.25 -0.74 0.06
C TYR A 38 -6.15 -1.29 -0.86
N SER A 39 -4.90 -0.86 -0.70
CA SER A 39 -3.79 -1.26 -1.58
C SER A 39 -3.62 -2.78 -1.65
N CYS A 40 -3.69 -3.49 -0.52
CA CYS A 40 -3.57 -4.95 -0.50
C CYS A 40 -4.73 -5.64 -1.22
N ILE A 41 -5.97 -5.18 -1.02
CA ILE A 41 -7.15 -5.75 -1.68
C ILE A 41 -7.09 -5.51 -3.20
N GLY A 42 -6.66 -4.32 -3.61
CA GLY A 42 -6.61 -3.91 -5.01
C GLY A 42 -5.36 -4.38 -5.77
N ILE A 43 -4.38 -5.01 -5.10
CA ILE A 43 -3.03 -5.16 -5.67
C ILE A 43 -3.02 -6.00 -6.96
N GLY A 44 -3.77 -7.10 -6.99
CA GLY A 44 -3.88 -7.94 -8.19
C GLY A 44 -4.59 -7.22 -9.35
N HIS A 45 -5.53 -6.32 -9.04
CA HIS A 45 -6.19 -5.51 -10.05
C HIS A 45 -5.23 -4.46 -10.64
N MET A 46 -4.33 -3.90 -9.83
CA MET A 46 -3.28 -2.99 -10.31
C MET A 46 -2.24 -3.70 -11.17
N ASP A 47 -1.83 -4.92 -10.79
CA ASP A 47 -0.94 -5.75 -11.61
C ASP A 47 -1.57 -6.08 -12.97
N CYS A 48 -2.84 -6.51 -12.98
CA CYS A 48 -3.59 -6.75 -14.21
C CYS A 48 -3.70 -5.46 -15.05
N GLY A 49 -3.99 -4.33 -14.41
CA GLY A 49 -4.01 -3.01 -15.05
C GLY A 49 -2.70 -2.69 -15.75
N ARG A 50 -1.56 -2.88 -15.07
CA ARG A 50 -0.23 -2.73 -15.68
C ARG A 50 -0.02 -3.70 -16.84
N GLN A 51 -0.53 -4.92 -16.76
CA GLN A 51 -0.38 -5.90 -17.84
C GLN A 51 -1.20 -5.54 -19.09
N VAL A 52 -2.42 -5.02 -18.95
CA VAL A 52 -3.31 -4.80 -20.10
C VAL A 52 -3.27 -3.37 -20.65
N ARG A 53 -2.76 -2.39 -19.88
CA ARG A 53 -2.74 -0.97 -20.25
C ARG A 53 -1.31 -0.48 -20.55
N PRO A 54 -0.97 -0.11 -21.79
CA PRO A 54 0.35 0.43 -22.13
C PRO A 54 0.70 1.69 -21.32
N GLU A 55 -0.26 2.58 -21.08
CA GLU A 55 -0.06 3.81 -20.32
C GLU A 55 0.35 3.56 -18.87
N ALA A 56 -0.10 2.44 -18.29
CA ALA A 56 0.24 2.02 -16.93
C ALA A 56 1.66 1.43 -16.82
N ARG A 57 2.41 1.31 -17.92
CA ARG A 57 3.81 0.86 -17.96
C ARG A 57 4.80 2.01 -18.21
N THR A 58 4.30 3.22 -18.45
CA THR A 58 5.10 4.36 -18.93
C THR A 58 6.28 4.72 -18.01
N HIS A 59 6.08 4.61 -16.69
CA HIS A 59 7.09 5.05 -15.71
C HIS A 59 7.48 3.96 -14.71
N ILE A 60 6.97 2.74 -14.87
CA ILE A 60 7.11 1.67 -13.88
C ILE A 60 7.65 0.38 -14.50
N GLU A 61 8.78 -0.07 -13.99
CA GLU A 61 9.48 -1.29 -14.41
C GLU A 61 9.04 -2.49 -13.56
N THR A 62 8.84 -2.30 -12.26
CA THR A 62 8.45 -3.35 -11.33
C THR A 62 6.93 -3.54 -11.25
N PRO A 63 6.40 -4.76 -11.04
CA PRO A 63 4.97 -4.94 -10.79
C PRO A 63 4.52 -4.18 -9.52
N PRO A 64 3.31 -3.57 -9.51
CA PRO A 64 2.76 -2.94 -8.31
C PRO A 64 2.82 -3.82 -7.06
N SER A 65 2.53 -5.12 -7.17
CA SER A 65 2.65 -6.07 -6.05
C SER A 65 4.06 -6.19 -5.49
N GLU A 66 5.09 -6.10 -6.34
CA GLU A 66 6.47 -6.10 -5.90
C GLU A 66 6.86 -4.77 -5.26
N CYS A 67 6.38 -3.66 -5.82
CA CYS A 67 6.53 -2.34 -5.22
C CYS A 67 5.89 -2.29 -3.83
N LEU A 68 4.71 -2.88 -3.63
CA LEU A 68 4.00 -2.89 -2.34
C LEU A 68 4.84 -3.52 -1.21
N ARG A 69 5.64 -4.55 -1.51
CA ARG A 69 6.58 -5.16 -0.54
C ARG A 69 7.71 -4.24 -0.10
N ARG A 70 7.89 -3.08 -0.74
CA ARG A 70 8.89 -2.06 -0.39
C ARG A 70 8.30 -0.92 0.46
N PHE A 71 6.98 -0.87 0.61
CA PHE A 71 6.31 0.04 1.54
C PHE A 71 6.23 -0.58 2.93
N TYR A 72 6.18 0.28 3.93
CA TYR A 72 5.75 -0.09 5.26
C TYR A 72 4.24 0.19 5.41
N SER A 73 3.58 -0.54 6.28
CA SER A 73 2.21 -0.26 6.69
C SER A 73 2.07 -0.45 8.19
N ASP A 74 1.10 0.24 8.79
CA ASP A 74 0.84 0.10 10.21
C ASP A 74 -0.16 -1.02 10.55
N THR A 75 -0.34 -1.27 11.85
CA THR A 75 -1.28 -2.28 12.38
C THR A 75 -2.72 -1.80 12.50
N VAL A 76 -3.06 -0.57 12.09
CA VAL A 76 -4.38 0.05 12.33
C VAL A 76 -5.40 -0.43 11.29
N THR A 77 -5.75 -1.72 11.37
CA THR A 77 -6.72 -2.38 10.47
C THR A 77 -8.08 -2.61 11.13
N HIS A 78 -8.14 -2.60 12.47
CA HIS A 78 -9.31 -2.94 13.29
C HIS A 78 -9.90 -4.34 13.05
N ASP A 79 -9.18 -5.21 12.35
CA ASP A 79 -9.59 -6.58 12.05
C ASP A 79 -8.36 -7.47 11.85
N ASP A 80 -8.36 -8.63 12.51
CA ASP A 80 -7.25 -9.58 12.49
C ASP A 80 -7.10 -10.25 11.11
N SER A 81 -8.20 -10.46 10.38
CA SER A 81 -8.14 -11.05 9.04
C SER A 81 -7.52 -10.08 8.03
N ALA A 82 -7.85 -8.80 8.14
CA ALA A 82 -7.25 -7.73 7.36
C ALA A 82 -5.75 -7.58 7.68
N LEU A 83 -5.37 -7.61 8.96
CA LEU A 83 -3.96 -7.59 9.36
C LEU A 83 -3.20 -8.82 8.84
N LYS A 84 -3.82 -10.01 8.93
CA LYS A 84 -3.24 -11.23 8.37
C LYS A 84 -3.02 -11.12 6.86
N MET A 85 -4.01 -10.63 6.11
CA MET A 85 -3.87 -10.41 4.67
C MET A 85 -2.73 -9.43 4.35
N LEU A 86 -2.61 -8.35 5.11
CA LEU A 86 -1.53 -7.38 4.98
C LEU A 86 -0.15 -8.04 5.20
N VAL A 87 -0.01 -8.83 6.27
CA VAL A 87 1.21 -9.59 6.57
C VAL A 87 1.52 -10.61 5.47
N ASP A 88 0.53 -11.36 5.00
CA ASP A 88 0.69 -12.38 3.96
C ASP A 88 1.07 -11.75 2.60
N THR A 89 0.61 -10.53 2.32
CA THR A 89 0.87 -9.80 1.06
C THR A 89 2.23 -9.10 1.07
N THR A 90 2.58 -8.42 2.16
CA THR A 90 3.74 -7.51 2.23
C THR A 90 4.93 -8.10 2.98
N GLY A 91 4.68 -9.08 3.84
CA GLY A 91 5.65 -9.67 4.76
C GLY A 91 5.73 -8.92 6.10
N ALA A 92 5.84 -9.68 7.20
CA ALA A 92 5.83 -9.14 8.55
C ALA A 92 6.91 -8.07 8.82
N LYS A 93 8.04 -8.08 8.10
CA LYS A 93 9.12 -7.10 8.23
C LYS A 93 8.72 -5.68 7.77
N CYS A 94 7.65 -5.58 6.99
CA CYS A 94 7.14 -4.31 6.46
C CYS A 94 6.01 -3.75 7.34
N ILE A 95 5.69 -4.38 8.47
CA ILE A 95 4.60 -3.97 9.35
C ILE A 95 5.14 -3.27 10.59
N LEU A 96 4.59 -2.10 10.89
CA LEU A 96 4.94 -1.29 12.04
C LEU A 96 3.76 -1.22 13.02
N PHE A 97 4.04 -1.33 14.31
CA PHE A 97 3.00 -1.08 15.30
C PHE A 97 2.64 0.41 15.35
N CYS A 98 1.35 0.72 15.34
CA CYS A 98 0.81 2.07 15.52
C CYS A 98 -0.54 1.99 16.24
N THR A 99 -0.85 3.01 17.04
CA THR A 99 -2.12 3.12 17.76
C THR A 99 -3.10 4.12 17.15
N ASP A 100 -2.67 4.93 16.17
CA ASP A 100 -3.42 6.09 15.66
C ASP A 100 -3.79 7.15 16.75
N TRP A 101 -3.10 7.15 17.90
CA TRP A 101 -3.29 8.19 18.92
C TRP A 101 -2.91 9.59 18.39
N PRO A 102 -3.71 10.65 18.63
CA PRO A 102 -4.85 10.75 19.55
C PRO A 102 -6.24 10.62 18.87
N ALA A 103 -6.34 9.98 17.70
CA ALA A 103 -7.62 9.81 17.03
C ALA A 103 -8.56 8.87 17.81
N ASP A 104 -9.86 9.02 17.57
CA ASP A 104 -10.89 8.19 18.22
C ASP A 104 -10.88 6.73 17.73
N LEU A 105 -10.43 6.50 16.48
CA LEU A 105 -10.30 5.18 15.85
C LEU A 105 -8.94 4.55 16.13
N ARG A 106 -8.53 4.55 17.40
CA ARG A 106 -7.28 3.91 17.84
C ARG A 106 -7.44 2.41 18.10
N ILE A 107 -6.34 1.68 18.06
CA ILE A 107 -6.21 0.29 18.55
C ILE A 107 -5.43 0.24 19.86
#